data_AF-A0A557R3A5-F1
#
_entry.id   AF-A0A557R3A5-F1
#
_cell.length_a   1.000
_cell.length_b   1.000
_cell.length_c   1.000
_cell.angle_alpha   90.00
_cell.angle_beta   90.00
_cell.angle_gamma   90.00
#
_symmetry.space_group_name_H-M   'P 1'
#
loop_
_entity.id
_entity.type
_entity.pdbx_description
1 polymer ?
#
loop_
_entity_poly.entity_id
_entity_poly.type
_entity_poly.pdbx_seq_one_letter_code
_entity_poly.pdbx_strand_id
1 'polypeptide(L)'
;MTQGSSRLSDRTDTILVLDGDQTSALAVVRSLGHSGLVVDVASAFESPICAASRHTRLCTRYPDPLQNESRFINWINERMESGGYALIIPVTERTLVPLLRHREAIDDTRIAMAPSDALEQVLDKERTVTLATRLDIPVPRSWPIDSLDQLDTAAADLGYPMVIKPSRSVGHGNDGGVQLSVSYAHNRDDLEKQVRHALNHGAVILQEYFRGDGVGIELIADHGEIRFAFQHRRLHEVPLTGGGSSLRTSEAISPPLLAASEKLIKALKWHGVAMVEFKYDTRTGEFRLMEINGRFWGSLPLAIAAGADFPRMLYELICEGRIAPRPPARENVVCRQLARDVDWLEHVLRRNAPASLVRLPSWKDVLRDSALVFSPRHHFDVQSLRDPKPGLIDLGRIVNSQVKRVTDLLRRRWQLRRHGQRARQACGKRPIKTVLFLCYGNINRSALAHAYAAQRLGRDVKLMSAGFHAQGDRPADPVMVETAAAQGIDLSGWKSKSVDATMVASADLVLAMELPHIDRLLKQYPDAADKTFLLRGASAIGNDVEIIDPYGLSPDIYQTVCRQVICSVDTWLGHTQAHTER
;
A
#
# COMPACT_ATOMS: atom_id res chain seq x y z
N MET A 1 -62.68 21.37 -5.91
CA MET A 1 -61.79 22.53 -6.05
C MET A 1 -60.36 22.03 -5.98
N THR A 2 -59.70 22.09 -7.13
CA THR A 2 -58.31 21.71 -7.41
C THR A 2 -57.38 22.82 -6.94
N GLN A 3 -56.38 22.49 -6.12
CA GLN A 3 -55.15 23.27 -5.83
C GLN A 3 -54.30 22.41 -4.87
N GLY A 4 -53.03 22.06 -5.10
CA GLY A 4 -52.14 22.36 -6.21
C GLY A 4 -51.11 21.23 -6.34
N SER A 5 -51.07 20.65 -7.54
CA SER A 5 -49.93 19.92 -8.08
C SER A 5 -49.08 20.94 -8.83
N SER A 6 -47.93 21.38 -8.27
CA SER A 6 -46.94 22.21 -9.02
C SER A 6 -45.61 22.45 -8.28
N ARG A 7 -44.91 21.40 -7.79
CA ARG A 7 -43.50 21.54 -7.34
C ARG A 7 -42.60 20.34 -7.63
N LEU A 8 -42.74 19.69 -8.79
CA LEU A 8 -41.87 18.56 -9.19
C LEU A 8 -41.08 18.80 -10.49
N SER A 9 -41.17 19.98 -11.13
CA SER A 9 -40.68 20.17 -12.51
C SER A 9 -39.45 21.07 -12.68
N ASP A 10 -38.63 21.29 -11.64
CA ASP A 10 -37.46 22.18 -11.76
C ASP A 10 -36.20 21.65 -11.05
N ARG A 11 -36.14 20.34 -10.77
CA ARG A 11 -34.91 19.72 -10.27
C ARG A 11 -33.96 19.54 -11.44
N THR A 12 -32.80 20.21 -11.39
CA THR A 12 -31.68 19.91 -12.27
C THR A 12 -31.21 18.48 -11.97
N ASP A 13 -31.35 17.56 -12.93
CA ASP A 13 -30.87 16.15 -12.89
C ASP A 13 -29.33 16.04 -12.89
N THR A 14 -28.65 17.01 -12.28
CA THR A 14 -27.19 17.06 -12.19
C THR A 14 -26.74 16.31 -10.94
N ILE A 15 -25.77 15.42 -11.12
CA ILE A 15 -25.16 14.62 -10.07
C ILE A 15 -23.71 15.06 -9.90
N LEU A 16 -23.28 15.30 -8.67
CA LEU A 16 -21.87 15.54 -8.35
C LEU A 16 -21.21 14.25 -7.87
N VAL A 17 -20.23 13.76 -8.61
CA VAL A 17 -19.41 12.61 -8.21
C VAL A 17 -18.09 13.10 -7.63
N LEU A 18 -17.81 12.76 -6.37
CA LEU A 18 -16.54 13.08 -5.72
C LEU A 18 -15.48 12.02 -6.05
N ASP A 19 -14.22 12.31 -5.71
CA ASP A 19 -13.06 11.43 -5.91
C ASP A 19 -12.81 11.06 -7.37
N GLY A 20 -12.95 12.04 -8.28
CA GLY A 20 -12.80 11.84 -9.72
C GLY A 20 -11.44 11.27 -10.18
N ASP A 21 -10.45 11.20 -9.29
CA ASP A 21 -9.18 10.51 -9.51
C ASP A 21 -9.27 8.98 -9.46
N GLN A 22 -10.36 8.42 -8.93
CA GLN A 22 -10.56 7.00 -8.70
C GLN A 22 -11.23 6.29 -9.89
N THR A 23 -10.90 5.01 -10.10
CA THR A 23 -11.50 4.20 -11.17
C THR A 23 -12.96 3.84 -10.91
N SER A 24 -13.34 3.65 -9.64
CA SER A 24 -14.74 3.45 -9.24
C SER A 24 -15.58 4.71 -9.52
N ALA A 25 -15.02 5.91 -9.31
CA ALA A 25 -15.70 7.17 -9.64
C ALA A 25 -15.94 7.28 -11.15
N LEU A 26 -14.96 6.89 -11.98
CA LEU A 26 -15.12 6.85 -13.43
C LEU A 26 -16.23 5.88 -13.86
N ALA A 27 -16.40 4.76 -13.16
CA ALA A 27 -17.47 3.81 -13.40
C ALA A 27 -18.85 4.40 -13.08
N VAL A 28 -18.97 5.13 -11.96
CA VAL A 28 -20.17 5.90 -11.59
C VAL A 28 -20.50 6.93 -12.66
N VAL A 29 -19.52 7.75 -13.06
CA VAL A 29 -19.68 8.80 -14.08
C VAL A 29 -20.18 8.22 -15.40
N ARG A 30 -19.59 7.10 -15.85
CA ARG A 30 -19.97 6.44 -17.10
C ARG A 30 -21.38 5.84 -17.04
N SER A 31 -21.74 5.18 -15.94
CA SER A 31 -23.08 4.61 -15.76
C SER A 31 -24.16 5.69 -15.80
N LEU A 32 -24.01 6.73 -14.98
CA LEU A 32 -25.00 7.80 -14.87
C LEU A 32 -25.10 8.59 -16.18
N GLY A 33 -23.96 8.93 -16.78
CA GLY A 33 -23.93 9.61 -18.07
C GLY A 33 -24.47 8.79 -19.24
N HIS A 34 -24.35 7.45 -19.20
CA HIS A 34 -25.00 6.57 -20.19
C HIS A 34 -26.53 6.54 -20.02
N SER A 35 -27.00 6.73 -18.78
CA SER A 35 -28.42 6.82 -18.43
C SER A 35 -29.06 8.18 -18.76
N GLY A 36 -28.30 9.11 -19.38
CA GLY A 36 -28.78 10.44 -19.75
C GLY A 36 -28.74 11.48 -18.64
N LEU A 37 -28.20 11.14 -17.46
CA LEU A 37 -28.04 12.09 -16.36
C LEU A 37 -26.85 13.01 -16.61
N VAL A 38 -26.93 14.24 -16.10
CA VAL A 38 -25.85 15.21 -16.21
C VAL A 38 -24.89 14.98 -15.05
N VAL A 39 -23.60 14.76 -15.34
CA VAL A 39 -22.62 14.41 -14.30
C VAL A 39 -21.51 15.45 -14.23
N ASP A 40 -21.38 16.07 -13.06
CA ASP A 40 -20.21 16.85 -12.68
C ASP A 40 -19.31 16.02 -11.77
N VAL A 41 -18.02 16.36 -11.79
CA VAL A 41 -16.99 15.65 -11.05
C VAL A 41 -16.19 16.62 -10.20
N ALA A 42 -15.78 16.17 -9.02
CA ALA A 42 -14.79 16.88 -8.23
C ALA A 42 -13.68 15.95 -7.71
N SER A 43 -12.46 16.50 -7.57
CA SER A 43 -11.31 15.79 -6.99
C SER A 43 -10.40 16.78 -6.26
N ALA A 44 -9.59 16.30 -5.31
CA ALA A 44 -8.51 17.08 -4.72
C ALA A 44 -7.35 17.36 -5.69
N PHE A 45 -7.22 16.55 -6.74
CA PHE A 45 -6.11 16.58 -7.69
C PHE A 45 -6.45 17.39 -8.95
N GLU A 46 -5.44 17.93 -9.62
CA GLU A 46 -5.61 18.82 -10.78
C GLU A 46 -5.98 18.09 -12.07
N SER A 47 -5.61 16.81 -12.21
CA SER A 47 -5.87 16.03 -13.43
C SER A 47 -6.49 14.66 -13.12
N PRO A 48 -7.70 14.65 -12.52
CA PRO A 48 -8.41 13.42 -12.21
C PRO A 48 -8.79 12.67 -13.49
N ILE A 49 -8.78 11.33 -13.45
CA ILE A 49 -9.03 10.51 -14.64
C ILE A 49 -10.44 10.72 -15.20
N CYS A 50 -11.41 11.01 -14.32
CA CYS A 50 -12.79 11.31 -14.71
C CYS A 50 -12.92 12.56 -15.57
N ALA A 51 -12.06 13.58 -15.41
CA ALA A 51 -12.11 14.80 -16.23
C ALA A 51 -11.95 14.53 -17.73
N ALA A 52 -11.31 13.42 -18.09
CA ALA A 52 -11.14 13.02 -19.48
C ALA A 52 -12.35 12.26 -20.07
N SER A 53 -13.30 11.84 -19.22
CA SER A 53 -14.48 11.10 -19.67
C SER A 53 -15.41 12.01 -20.46
N ARG A 54 -15.95 11.49 -21.57
CA ARG A 54 -16.98 12.21 -22.34
C ARG A 54 -18.29 12.45 -21.58
N HIS A 55 -18.50 11.75 -20.47
CA HIS A 55 -19.69 11.84 -19.64
C HIS A 55 -19.55 12.89 -18.53
N THR A 56 -18.39 13.51 -18.36
CA THR A 56 -18.18 14.62 -17.42
C THR A 56 -18.54 15.94 -18.10
N ARG A 57 -19.51 16.67 -17.53
CA ARG A 57 -19.87 18.02 -17.97
C ARG A 57 -18.89 19.05 -17.42
N LEU A 58 -18.71 19.07 -16.10
CA LEU A 58 -17.78 19.96 -15.41
C LEU A 58 -16.88 19.18 -14.46
N CYS A 59 -15.60 19.53 -14.40
CA CYS A 59 -14.67 19.03 -13.39
C CYS A 59 -14.17 20.19 -12.53
N THR A 60 -14.36 20.09 -11.21
CA THR A 60 -13.92 21.10 -10.24
C THR A 60 -12.91 20.50 -9.25
N ARG A 61 -12.19 21.38 -8.54
CA ARG A 61 -11.27 20.97 -7.48
C ARG A 61 -11.88 21.28 -6.11
N TYR A 62 -11.80 20.33 -5.19
CA TYR A 62 -12.15 20.54 -3.79
C TYR A 62 -10.88 20.60 -2.91
N PRO A 63 -10.91 21.27 -1.75
CA PRO A 63 -9.82 21.23 -0.76
C PRO A 63 -9.62 19.81 -0.23
N ASP A 64 -8.39 19.30 -0.19
CA ASP A 64 -8.13 17.94 0.27
C ASP A 64 -8.52 17.76 1.75
N PRO A 65 -9.51 16.91 2.07
CA PRO A 65 -9.93 16.71 3.46
C PRO A 65 -8.85 16.08 4.33
N LEU A 66 -7.85 15.41 3.73
CA LEU A 66 -6.69 14.89 4.48
C LEU A 66 -5.74 16.00 4.95
N GLN A 67 -5.80 17.19 4.32
CA GLN A 67 -5.00 18.35 4.71
C GLN A 67 -5.80 19.34 5.55
N ASN A 68 -7.07 19.59 5.20
CA ASN A 68 -7.94 20.50 5.92
C ASN A 68 -9.42 20.11 5.76
N GLU A 69 -9.93 19.39 6.75
CA GLU A 69 -11.31 18.89 6.76
C GLU A 69 -12.35 20.03 6.72
N SER A 70 -12.16 21.10 7.52
CA SER A 70 -13.11 22.22 7.59
C SER A 70 -13.28 22.97 6.26
N ARG A 71 -12.18 23.17 5.50
CA ARG A 71 -12.27 23.79 4.17
C ARG A 71 -13.04 22.92 3.18
N PHE A 72 -12.89 21.60 3.26
CA PHE A 72 -13.65 20.69 2.43
C PHE A 72 -15.16 20.75 2.75
N ILE A 73 -15.53 20.77 4.03
CA ILE A 73 -16.94 20.90 4.45
C ILE A 73 -17.55 22.23 4.02
N ASN A 74 -16.84 23.35 4.19
CA ASN A 74 -17.30 24.65 3.69
C ASN A 74 -17.53 24.62 2.18
N TRP A 75 -16.61 24.02 1.42
CA TRP A 75 -16.78 23.85 -0.02
C TRP A 75 -18.02 23.03 -0.38
N ILE A 76 -18.34 21.97 0.38
CA ILE A 76 -19.57 21.17 0.19
C ILE A 76 -20.81 22.02 0.44
N ASN A 77 -20.86 22.77 1.54
CA ASN A 77 -21.98 23.66 1.87
C ASN A 77 -22.19 24.72 0.80
N GLU A 78 -21.13 25.37 0.31
CA GLU A 78 -21.20 26.31 -0.82
C GLU A 78 -21.83 25.66 -2.07
N ARG A 79 -21.50 24.39 -2.39
CA ARG A 79 -22.11 23.66 -3.53
C ARG A 79 -23.56 23.30 -3.30
N MET A 80 -23.95 23.05 -2.07
CA MET A 80 -25.33 22.74 -1.70
C MET A 80 -26.23 23.99 -1.73
N GLU A 81 -25.69 25.14 -1.29
CA GLU A 81 -26.36 26.44 -1.24
C GLU A 81 -26.45 27.14 -2.61
N SER A 82 -25.37 27.11 -3.40
CA SER A 82 -25.32 27.76 -4.72
C SER A 82 -26.22 27.12 -5.78
N GLY A 83 -26.90 26.03 -5.42
CA GLY A 83 -27.89 25.35 -6.23
C GLY A 83 -27.30 24.30 -7.17
N GLY A 84 -27.99 23.15 -7.30
CA GLY A 84 -28.02 22.43 -8.57
C GLY A 84 -27.77 20.93 -8.56
N TYR A 85 -27.34 20.31 -7.46
CA TYR A 85 -27.16 18.86 -7.44
C TYR A 85 -28.38 18.15 -6.85
N ALA A 86 -28.94 17.22 -7.64
CA ALA A 86 -29.96 16.28 -7.18
C ALA A 86 -29.37 15.24 -6.23
N LEU A 87 -28.08 14.92 -6.40
CA LEU A 87 -27.34 13.96 -5.59
C LEU A 87 -25.84 14.28 -5.60
N ILE A 88 -25.20 14.16 -4.45
CA ILE A 88 -23.74 14.13 -4.29
C ILE A 88 -23.32 12.72 -3.91
N ILE A 89 -22.38 12.14 -4.65
CA ILE A 89 -21.90 10.77 -4.45
C ILE A 89 -20.44 10.81 -3.98
N PRO A 90 -20.17 10.67 -2.66
CA PRO A 90 -18.84 10.32 -2.18
C PRO A 90 -18.49 8.89 -2.59
N VAL A 91 -17.36 8.70 -3.27
CA VAL A 91 -16.99 7.38 -3.81
C VAL A 91 -16.03 6.64 -2.87
N THR A 92 -15.20 7.36 -2.13
CA THR A 92 -14.23 6.78 -1.20
C THR A 92 -14.38 7.33 0.22
N GLU A 93 -13.76 6.62 1.15
CA GLU A 93 -13.66 7.04 2.56
C GLU A 93 -12.98 8.40 2.73
N ARG A 94 -12.14 8.84 1.78
CA ARG A 94 -11.48 10.15 1.80
C ARG A 94 -12.48 11.28 1.94
N THR A 95 -13.59 11.23 1.20
CA THR A 95 -14.67 12.23 1.29
C THR A 95 -15.81 11.78 2.17
N LEU A 96 -16.12 10.48 2.21
CA LEU A 96 -17.25 9.95 2.97
C LEU A 96 -17.09 10.14 4.49
N VAL A 97 -15.89 9.87 5.03
CA VAL A 97 -15.65 9.94 6.48
C VAL A 97 -15.76 11.39 7.01
N PRO A 98 -15.15 12.41 6.37
CA PRO A 98 -15.40 13.80 6.73
C PRO A 98 -16.88 14.21 6.69
N LEU A 99 -17.60 13.81 5.63
CA LEU A 99 -19.03 14.12 5.50
C LEU A 99 -19.85 13.49 6.63
N LEU A 100 -19.51 12.26 7.03
CA LEU A 100 -20.14 11.58 8.16
C LEU A 100 -19.88 12.32 9.49
N ARG A 101 -18.63 12.71 9.75
CA ARG A 101 -18.25 13.42 11.00
C ARG A 101 -18.93 14.79 11.13
N HIS A 102 -19.12 15.47 10.01
CA HIS A 102 -19.74 16.79 9.94
C HIS A 102 -21.19 16.73 9.47
N ARG A 103 -21.87 15.59 9.62
CA ARG A 103 -23.24 15.37 9.13
C ARG A 103 -24.24 16.39 9.66
N GLU A 104 -24.09 16.83 10.91
CA GLU A 104 -24.96 17.86 11.52
C GLU A 104 -24.76 19.26 10.90
N ALA A 105 -23.63 19.50 10.25
CA ALA A 105 -23.26 20.77 9.64
C ALA A 105 -23.55 20.83 8.13
N ILE A 106 -24.15 19.78 7.55
CA ILE A 106 -24.46 19.66 6.12
C ILE A 106 -25.90 19.17 5.92
N ASP A 107 -26.55 19.60 4.85
CA ASP A 107 -27.80 18.98 4.37
C ASP A 107 -27.48 17.62 3.75
N ASP A 108 -27.61 16.55 4.52
CA ASP A 108 -27.23 15.20 4.11
C ASP A 108 -28.28 14.49 3.24
N THR A 109 -29.47 15.07 3.07
CA THR A 109 -30.61 14.45 2.38
C THR A 109 -30.35 14.16 0.90
N ARG A 110 -29.35 14.85 0.32
CA ARG A 110 -28.91 14.70 -1.07
C ARG A 110 -27.50 14.14 -1.18
N ILE A 111 -26.97 13.53 -0.12
CA ILE A 111 -25.66 12.89 -0.12
C ILE A 111 -25.86 11.39 -0.06
N ALA A 112 -25.23 10.65 -0.99
CA ALA A 112 -25.31 9.20 -1.04
C ALA A 112 -24.51 8.55 0.09
N MET A 113 -25.07 8.58 1.30
CA MET A 113 -24.46 8.12 2.54
C MET A 113 -25.47 7.34 3.38
N ALA A 114 -25.05 6.18 3.88
CA ALA A 114 -25.86 5.34 4.77
C ALA A 114 -26.14 6.06 6.12
N PRO A 115 -27.10 5.58 6.94
CA PRO A 115 -27.35 6.11 8.28
C PRO A 115 -26.08 6.12 9.15
N SER A 116 -25.92 7.14 10.01
CA SER A 116 -24.66 7.37 10.73
C SER A 116 -24.21 6.18 11.56
N ASP A 117 -25.10 5.65 12.42
CA ASP A 117 -24.80 4.51 13.27
C ASP A 117 -24.37 3.28 12.45
N ALA A 118 -25.04 3.05 11.32
CA ALA A 118 -24.71 1.94 10.43
C ALA A 118 -23.34 2.13 9.78
N LEU A 119 -23.05 3.34 9.29
CA LEU A 119 -21.78 3.64 8.63
C LEU A 119 -20.60 3.62 9.62
N GLU A 120 -20.77 4.17 10.82
CA GLU A 120 -19.79 4.07 11.90
C GLU A 120 -19.52 2.62 12.31
N GLN A 121 -20.55 1.77 12.33
CA GLN A 121 -20.41 0.36 12.65
C GLN A 121 -19.50 -0.38 11.66
N VAL A 122 -19.61 -0.06 10.36
CA VAL A 122 -18.84 -0.76 9.30
C VAL A 122 -17.45 -0.16 9.05
N LEU A 123 -17.25 1.12 9.37
CA LEU A 123 -15.93 1.76 9.29
C LEU A 123 -14.96 1.30 10.40
N ASP A 124 -15.50 0.75 11.49
CA ASP A 124 -14.72 0.16 12.58
C ASP A 124 -14.75 -1.37 12.50
N LYS A 125 -13.58 -1.98 12.30
CA LYS A 125 -13.45 -3.43 12.11
C LYS A 125 -13.85 -4.21 13.35
N GLU A 126 -13.54 -3.70 14.53
CA GLU A 126 -13.89 -4.37 15.79
C GLU A 126 -15.40 -4.39 15.96
N ARG A 127 -16.05 -3.23 15.75
CA ARG A 127 -17.51 -3.12 15.77
C ARG A 127 -18.15 -4.08 14.77
N THR A 128 -17.62 -4.17 13.54
CA THR A 128 -18.11 -5.09 12.51
C THR A 128 -18.02 -6.55 12.97
N VAL A 129 -16.87 -6.96 13.52
CA VAL A 129 -16.65 -8.32 14.04
C VAL A 129 -17.62 -8.63 15.20
N THR A 130 -17.77 -7.71 16.17
CA THR A 130 -18.73 -7.89 17.27
C THR A 130 -20.16 -8.05 16.78
N LEU A 131 -20.59 -7.27 15.79
CA LEU A 131 -21.92 -7.41 15.19
C LEU A 131 -22.08 -8.78 14.52
N ALA A 132 -21.10 -9.20 13.73
CA ALA A 132 -21.13 -10.48 13.03
C ALA A 132 -21.20 -11.66 14.02
N THR A 133 -20.40 -11.66 15.08
CA THR A 133 -20.44 -12.69 16.13
C THR A 133 -21.82 -12.75 16.80
N ARG A 134 -22.45 -11.60 17.12
CA ARG A 134 -23.81 -11.57 17.69
C ARG A 134 -24.88 -12.14 16.75
N LEU A 135 -24.66 -12.06 15.43
CA LEU A 135 -25.58 -12.56 14.41
C LEU A 135 -25.26 -13.99 13.96
N ASP A 136 -24.32 -14.65 14.63
CA ASP A 136 -23.83 -15.99 14.30
C ASP A 136 -23.31 -16.07 12.86
N ILE A 137 -22.46 -15.09 12.51
CA ILE A 137 -21.78 -15.02 11.21
C ILE A 137 -20.29 -15.32 11.44
N PRO A 138 -19.72 -16.33 10.76
CA PRO A 138 -18.31 -16.69 10.93
C PRO A 138 -17.37 -15.51 10.64
N VAL A 139 -16.51 -15.22 11.60
CA VAL A 139 -15.43 -14.22 11.52
C VAL A 139 -14.10 -14.89 11.83
N PRO A 140 -12.96 -14.40 11.30
CA PRO A 140 -11.68 -14.98 11.66
C PRO A 140 -11.37 -14.75 13.14
N ARG A 141 -10.84 -15.76 13.83
CA ARG A 141 -10.32 -15.60 15.20
C ARG A 141 -9.34 -14.44 15.26
N SER A 142 -9.51 -13.56 16.25
CA SER A 142 -8.80 -12.27 16.30
C SER A 142 -8.43 -11.91 17.74
N TRP A 143 -7.26 -11.30 17.91
CA TRP A 143 -6.73 -10.80 19.18
C TRP A 143 -6.39 -9.31 19.04
N PRO A 144 -7.02 -8.42 19.83
CA PRO A 144 -6.54 -7.05 19.96
C PRO A 144 -5.20 -7.04 20.72
N ILE A 145 -4.23 -6.31 20.20
CA ILE A 145 -2.89 -6.18 20.78
C ILE A 145 -2.61 -4.71 21.12
N ASP A 146 -2.36 -4.45 22.40
CA ASP A 146 -1.92 -3.17 22.93
C ASP A 146 -0.46 -3.18 23.41
N SER A 147 0.11 -4.37 23.61
CA SER A 147 1.44 -4.57 24.17
C SER A 147 2.11 -5.83 23.63
N LEU A 148 3.44 -5.85 23.63
CA LEU A 148 4.21 -6.99 23.08
C LEU A 148 4.11 -8.25 23.96
N ASP A 149 3.73 -8.11 25.23
CA ASP A 149 3.60 -9.25 26.16
C ASP A 149 2.43 -10.17 25.80
N GLN A 150 1.47 -9.68 24.99
CA GLN A 150 0.33 -10.45 24.51
C GLN A 150 0.65 -11.35 23.30
N LEU A 151 1.82 -11.17 22.67
CA LEU A 151 2.15 -11.82 21.40
C LEU A 151 2.25 -13.34 21.52
N ASP A 152 2.86 -13.86 22.59
CA ASP A 152 3.06 -15.30 22.75
C ASP A 152 1.72 -16.03 22.97
N THR A 153 0.80 -15.42 23.71
CA THR A 153 -0.57 -15.95 23.90
C THR A 153 -1.36 -15.93 22.60
N ALA A 154 -1.34 -14.80 21.87
CA ALA A 154 -2.03 -14.70 20.60
C ALA A 154 -1.46 -15.66 19.55
N ALA A 155 -0.14 -15.84 19.52
CA ALA A 155 0.52 -16.77 18.61
C ALA A 155 0.19 -18.23 18.90
N ALA A 156 0.07 -18.61 20.18
CA ALA A 156 -0.32 -19.96 20.58
C ALA A 156 -1.74 -20.32 20.14
N ASP A 157 -2.68 -19.35 20.17
CA ASP A 157 -4.06 -19.57 19.72
C ASP A 157 -4.20 -19.51 18.19
N LEU A 158 -3.68 -18.45 17.56
CA LEU A 158 -3.87 -18.21 16.11
C LEU A 158 -3.02 -19.11 15.23
N GLY A 159 -1.80 -19.45 15.67
CA GLY A 159 -0.80 -20.15 14.86
C GLY A 159 -0.22 -19.30 13.72
N TYR A 160 0.78 -19.84 13.04
CA TYR A 160 1.41 -19.20 11.87
C TYR A 160 0.98 -19.86 10.56
N PRO A 161 0.92 -19.11 9.45
CA PRO A 161 1.05 -17.66 9.37
C PRO A 161 -0.20 -16.95 9.91
N MET A 162 -0.01 -15.75 10.47
CA MET A 162 -1.12 -14.91 10.94
C MET A 162 -1.10 -13.54 10.28
N VAL A 163 -2.25 -12.88 10.30
CA VAL A 163 -2.47 -11.57 9.69
C VAL A 163 -2.34 -10.48 10.73
N ILE A 164 -1.57 -9.45 10.43
CA ILE A 164 -1.39 -8.26 11.27
C ILE A 164 -2.16 -7.12 10.61
N LYS A 165 -3.21 -6.63 11.28
CA LYS A 165 -4.07 -5.56 10.77
C LYS A 165 -4.05 -4.35 11.70
N PRO A 166 -3.96 -3.13 11.18
CA PRO A 166 -4.28 -1.94 11.96
C PRO A 166 -5.80 -1.91 12.23
N SER A 167 -6.20 -1.51 13.44
CA SER A 167 -7.61 -1.42 13.82
C SER A 167 -8.39 -0.41 12.96
N ARG A 168 -7.71 0.63 12.46
CA ARG A 168 -8.26 1.63 11.52
C ARG A 168 -7.40 1.72 10.26
N SER A 169 -8.03 1.92 9.11
CA SER A 169 -7.35 2.02 7.81
C SER A 169 -6.55 3.32 7.64
N VAL A 170 -6.81 4.33 8.48
CA VAL A 170 -6.09 5.61 8.55
C VAL A 170 -5.65 5.84 9.99
N GLY A 171 -4.33 5.95 10.21
CA GLY A 171 -3.73 6.30 11.49
C GLY A 171 -3.22 7.75 11.52
N HIS A 172 -2.83 8.23 12.69
CA HIS A 172 -2.16 9.53 12.85
C HIS A 172 -0.65 9.28 13.03
N GLY A 173 0.17 9.80 12.12
CA GLY A 173 1.62 9.88 12.28
C GLY A 173 2.06 11.28 12.69
N ASN A 174 3.35 11.43 13.06
CA ASN A 174 3.94 12.71 13.45
C ASN A 174 3.85 13.80 12.35
N ASP A 175 3.64 13.41 11.08
CA ASP A 175 3.54 14.31 9.92
C ASP A 175 2.13 14.29 9.24
N GLY A 176 1.09 13.81 9.94
CA GLY A 176 -0.29 13.74 9.43
C GLY A 176 -0.84 12.31 9.27
N GLY A 177 -1.97 12.16 8.58
CA GLY A 177 -2.64 10.87 8.40
C GLY A 177 -1.83 9.88 7.56
N VAL A 178 -1.59 8.66 8.05
CA VAL A 178 -0.88 7.59 7.33
C VAL A 178 -1.85 6.45 7.03
N GLN A 179 -1.84 5.95 5.79
CA GLN A 179 -2.61 4.76 5.42
C GLN A 179 -1.86 3.51 5.88
N LEU A 180 -2.46 2.75 6.79
CA LEU A 180 -1.84 1.57 7.38
C LEU A 180 -2.22 0.32 6.57
N SER A 181 -1.23 -0.49 6.19
CA SER A 181 -1.42 -1.69 5.38
C SER A 181 -1.46 -2.98 6.21
N VAL A 182 -2.18 -3.97 5.71
CA VAL A 182 -2.16 -5.34 6.26
C VAL A 182 -0.80 -5.99 5.99
N SER A 183 -0.28 -6.71 6.98
CA SER A 183 0.98 -7.47 6.88
C SER A 183 0.82 -8.88 7.46
N TYR A 184 1.82 -9.73 7.30
CA TYR A 184 1.73 -11.16 7.66
C TYR A 184 2.98 -11.57 8.45
N ALA A 185 2.74 -12.29 9.54
CA ALA A 185 3.78 -12.89 10.36
C ALA A 185 3.88 -14.40 10.09
N HIS A 186 5.09 -14.89 9.87
CA HIS A 186 5.36 -16.30 9.58
C HIS A 186 6.04 -17.06 10.74
N ASN A 187 6.60 -16.31 11.67
CA ASN A 187 7.27 -16.81 12.86
C ASN A 187 7.23 -15.70 13.93
N ARG A 188 7.72 -16.02 15.12
CA ARG A 188 7.72 -15.14 16.29
C ARG A 188 8.52 -13.86 16.06
N ASP A 189 9.69 -13.96 15.43
CA ASP A 189 10.57 -12.81 15.21
C ASP A 189 9.94 -11.81 14.23
N ASP A 190 9.33 -12.32 13.15
CA ASP A 190 8.58 -11.51 12.19
C ASP A 190 7.39 -10.80 12.88
N LEU A 191 6.67 -11.52 13.74
CA LEU A 191 5.53 -10.99 14.48
C LEU A 191 5.95 -9.84 15.40
N GLU A 192 6.95 -10.07 16.26
CA GLU A 192 7.41 -9.07 17.21
C GLU A 192 7.88 -7.80 16.49
N LYS A 193 8.66 -7.97 15.42
CA LYS A 193 9.16 -6.85 14.62
C LYS A 193 8.04 -6.04 13.99
N GLN A 194 7.09 -6.70 13.33
CA GLN A 194 6.01 -6.03 12.62
C GLN A 194 5.02 -5.36 13.57
N VAL A 195 4.67 -6.02 14.69
CA VAL A 195 3.77 -5.45 15.69
C VAL A 195 4.42 -4.26 16.41
N ARG A 196 5.69 -4.36 16.81
CA ARG A 196 6.43 -3.24 17.42
C ARG A 196 6.45 -2.02 16.51
N HIS A 197 6.59 -2.23 15.20
CA HIS A 197 6.51 -1.14 14.23
C HIS A 197 5.10 -0.56 14.14
N ALA A 198 4.08 -1.43 14.01
CA ALA A 198 2.69 -1.02 13.84
C ALA A 198 2.10 -0.30 15.08
N LEU A 199 2.47 -0.71 16.29
CA LEU A 199 2.03 -0.07 17.55
C LEU A 199 2.47 1.40 17.67
N ASN A 200 3.53 1.83 16.97
CA ASN A 200 3.91 3.24 16.90
C ASN A 200 2.88 4.11 16.15
N HIS A 201 1.94 3.49 15.44
CA HIS A 201 0.96 4.18 14.59
C HIS A 201 -0.51 3.94 15.03
N GLY A 202 -0.73 3.08 16.04
CA GLY A 202 -2.06 2.80 16.59
C GLY A 202 -2.23 1.35 17.03
N ALA A 203 -3.42 1.03 17.55
CA ALA A 203 -3.77 -0.33 17.97
C ALA A 203 -3.72 -1.33 16.81
N VAL A 204 -3.34 -2.57 17.12
CA VAL A 204 -3.13 -3.65 16.17
C VAL A 204 -4.06 -4.80 16.50
N ILE A 205 -4.56 -5.49 15.48
CA ILE A 205 -5.33 -6.73 15.59
C ILE A 205 -4.50 -7.84 14.93
N LEU A 206 -4.21 -8.89 15.68
CA LEU A 206 -3.72 -10.15 15.13
C LEU A 206 -4.91 -11.03 14.77
N GLN A 207 -4.86 -11.68 13.62
CA GLN A 207 -5.99 -12.42 13.10
C GLN A 207 -5.52 -13.71 12.45
N GLU A 208 -6.32 -14.78 12.57
CA GLU A 208 -6.03 -16.04 11.91
C GLU A 208 -5.98 -15.85 10.39
N TYR A 209 -5.06 -16.56 9.74
CA TYR A 209 -5.08 -16.64 8.29
C TYR A 209 -6.13 -17.67 7.84
N PHE A 210 -7.24 -17.18 7.32
CA PHE A 210 -8.24 -18.05 6.69
C PHE A 210 -7.93 -18.22 5.19
N ARG A 211 -7.71 -19.47 4.78
CA ARG A 211 -7.45 -19.82 3.38
C ARG A 211 -8.75 -19.80 2.58
N GLY A 212 -8.76 -19.08 1.47
CA GLY A 212 -9.90 -19.04 0.56
C GLY A 212 -9.75 -17.94 -0.49
N ASP A 213 -10.68 -17.94 -1.44
CA ASP A 213 -10.77 -16.90 -2.46
C ASP A 213 -11.44 -15.65 -1.87
N GLY A 214 -11.02 -14.46 -2.30
CA GLY A 214 -11.75 -13.24 -1.99
C GLY A 214 -13.06 -13.19 -2.78
N VAL A 215 -14.19 -13.11 -2.09
CA VAL A 215 -15.54 -13.06 -2.69
C VAL A 215 -16.29 -11.88 -2.09
N GLY A 216 -16.96 -11.09 -2.92
CA GLY A 216 -17.80 -9.98 -2.47
C GLY A 216 -19.26 -10.24 -2.80
N ILE A 217 -20.15 -9.93 -1.86
CA ILE A 217 -21.59 -9.75 -2.11
C ILE A 217 -21.85 -8.24 -2.17
N GLU A 218 -22.07 -7.77 -3.38
CA GLU A 218 -22.33 -6.38 -3.70
C GLU A 218 -23.84 -6.18 -3.78
N LEU A 219 -24.35 -5.17 -3.07
CA LEU A 219 -25.78 -5.03 -2.87
C LEU A 219 -26.21 -3.57 -2.80
N ILE A 220 -27.50 -3.34 -3.03
CA ILE A 220 -28.20 -2.11 -2.68
C ILE A 220 -29.39 -2.48 -1.81
N ALA A 221 -29.53 -1.79 -0.69
CA ALA A 221 -30.57 -2.05 0.29
C ALA A 221 -31.43 -0.81 0.53
N ASP A 222 -32.68 -1.07 0.88
CA ASP A 222 -33.66 -0.07 1.28
C ASP A 222 -34.09 -0.38 2.73
N HIS A 223 -33.56 0.39 3.68
CA HIS A 223 -33.87 0.27 5.11
C HIS A 223 -33.71 -1.15 5.70
N GLY A 224 -32.66 -1.85 5.29
CA GLY A 224 -32.32 -3.20 5.73
C GLY A 224 -32.77 -4.32 4.79
N GLU A 225 -33.59 -4.03 3.79
CA GLU A 225 -34.05 -5.01 2.80
C GLU A 225 -33.21 -4.93 1.53
N ILE A 226 -32.56 -6.04 1.15
CA ILE A 226 -31.76 -6.11 -0.08
C ILE A 226 -32.69 -6.04 -1.29
N ARG A 227 -32.47 -5.06 -2.16
CA ARG A 227 -33.27 -4.85 -3.39
C ARG A 227 -32.61 -5.45 -4.63
N PHE A 228 -31.29 -5.52 -4.63
CA PHE A 228 -30.51 -6.19 -5.68
C PHE A 228 -29.17 -6.65 -5.09
N ALA A 229 -28.70 -7.82 -5.53
CA ALA A 229 -27.42 -8.38 -5.12
C ALA A 229 -26.63 -8.89 -6.35
N PHE A 230 -25.32 -8.89 -6.22
CA PHE A 230 -24.35 -9.35 -7.21
C PHE A 230 -23.19 -10.01 -6.47
N GLN A 231 -22.59 -11.05 -7.06
CA GLN A 231 -21.41 -11.69 -6.50
C GLN A 231 -20.25 -11.65 -7.48
N HIS A 232 -19.08 -11.29 -6.97
CA HIS A 232 -17.82 -11.50 -7.67
C HIS A 232 -16.85 -12.39 -6.90
N ARG A 233 -15.94 -13.01 -7.65
CA ARG A 233 -14.73 -13.65 -7.13
C ARG A 233 -13.49 -12.96 -7.66
N ARG A 234 -12.50 -12.76 -6.77
CA ARG A 234 -11.16 -12.27 -7.11
C ARG A 234 -10.33 -13.43 -7.64
N LEU A 235 -9.87 -13.30 -8.88
CA LEU A 235 -8.99 -14.29 -9.50
C LEU A 235 -7.52 -13.93 -9.24
N HIS A 236 -7.19 -12.64 -9.30
CA HIS A 236 -5.86 -12.11 -9.01
C HIS A 236 -5.96 -11.02 -7.93
N GLU A 237 -5.12 -11.12 -6.90
CA GLU A 237 -5.05 -10.16 -5.78
C GLU A 237 -3.65 -9.53 -5.72
N VAL A 238 -3.59 -8.22 -5.45
CA VAL A 238 -2.32 -7.50 -5.21
C VAL A 238 -2.40 -6.78 -3.86
N PRO A 239 -1.55 -7.14 -2.88
CA PRO A 239 -0.50 -8.18 -2.93
C PRO A 239 -1.07 -9.60 -3.05
N LEU A 240 -0.23 -10.54 -3.51
CA LEU A 240 -0.60 -11.94 -3.80
C LEU A 240 -1.16 -12.70 -2.58
N THR A 241 -0.83 -12.27 -1.36
CA THR A 241 -1.26 -12.89 -0.11
C THR A 241 -2.67 -12.48 0.34
N GLY A 242 -3.29 -11.53 -0.36
CA GLY A 242 -4.61 -10.99 -0.04
C GLY A 242 -4.61 -9.47 -0.12
N GLY A 243 -5.36 -8.93 -1.08
CA GLY A 243 -5.44 -7.49 -1.35
C GLY A 243 -6.52 -7.15 -2.37
N GLY A 244 -6.47 -5.93 -2.89
CA GLY A 244 -7.40 -5.50 -3.96
C GLY A 244 -7.18 -6.30 -5.25
N SER A 245 -8.26 -6.55 -5.99
CA SER A 245 -8.21 -7.42 -7.18
C SER A 245 -7.66 -6.72 -8.43
N SER A 246 -6.80 -7.41 -9.18
CA SER A 246 -6.43 -6.99 -10.55
C SER A 246 -7.27 -7.68 -11.62
N LEU A 247 -7.81 -8.86 -11.33
CA LEU A 247 -8.68 -9.65 -12.20
C LEU A 247 -9.79 -10.28 -11.36
N ARG A 248 -11.03 -10.22 -11.86
CA ARG A 248 -12.20 -10.77 -11.18
C ARG A 248 -13.22 -11.29 -12.18
N THR A 249 -14.09 -12.18 -11.70
CA THR A 249 -15.21 -12.73 -12.46
C THR A 249 -16.52 -12.58 -11.68
N SER A 250 -17.63 -12.37 -12.37
CA SER A 250 -18.97 -12.50 -11.80
C SER A 250 -19.33 -13.97 -11.62
N GLU A 251 -20.02 -14.33 -10.54
CA GLU A 251 -20.48 -15.68 -10.26
C GLU A 251 -21.95 -15.70 -9.84
N ALA A 252 -22.56 -16.89 -9.90
CA ALA A 252 -23.83 -17.13 -9.25
C ALA A 252 -23.74 -16.79 -7.75
N ILE A 253 -24.77 -16.14 -7.21
CA ILE A 253 -24.80 -15.74 -5.81
C ILE A 253 -24.84 -16.99 -4.93
N SER A 254 -23.90 -17.06 -3.99
CA SER A 254 -23.82 -18.13 -3.00
C SER A 254 -24.90 -17.92 -1.94
N PRO A 255 -25.85 -18.88 -1.78
CA PRO A 255 -26.89 -18.78 -0.76
C PRO A 255 -26.39 -18.51 0.67
N PRO A 256 -25.33 -19.17 1.20
CA PRO A 256 -24.85 -18.88 2.55
C PRO A 256 -24.25 -17.47 2.69
N LEU A 257 -23.56 -16.96 1.67
CA LEU A 257 -22.99 -15.61 1.70
C LEU A 257 -24.07 -14.54 1.62
N LEU A 258 -25.10 -14.76 0.80
CA LEU A 258 -26.26 -13.88 0.72
C LEU A 258 -27.02 -13.84 2.05
N ALA A 259 -27.32 -15.00 2.65
CA ALA A 259 -28.01 -15.08 3.93
C ALA A 259 -27.24 -14.37 5.06
N ALA A 260 -25.91 -14.50 5.10
CA ALA A 260 -25.08 -13.75 6.04
C ALA A 260 -25.15 -12.24 5.78
N SER A 261 -25.12 -11.83 4.51
CA SER A 261 -25.26 -10.42 4.11
C SER A 261 -26.62 -9.86 4.50
N GLU A 262 -27.72 -10.58 4.27
CA GLU A 262 -29.08 -10.19 4.66
C GLU A 262 -29.19 -9.94 6.17
N LYS A 263 -28.63 -10.82 7.00
CA LYS A 263 -28.60 -10.63 8.46
C LYS A 263 -27.89 -9.32 8.85
N LEU A 264 -26.72 -9.05 8.27
CA LEU A 264 -25.93 -7.83 8.55
C LEU A 264 -26.68 -6.56 8.11
N ILE A 265 -27.11 -6.53 6.85
CA ILE A 265 -27.81 -5.39 6.24
C ILE A 265 -29.10 -5.08 7.00
N LYS A 266 -29.88 -6.10 7.38
CA LYS A 266 -31.09 -5.95 8.18
C LYS A 266 -30.82 -5.41 9.58
N ALA A 267 -29.82 -5.96 10.28
CA ALA A 267 -29.45 -5.49 11.62
C ALA A 267 -28.98 -4.04 11.63
N LEU A 268 -28.29 -3.61 10.56
CA LEU A 268 -27.81 -2.25 10.36
C LEU A 268 -28.91 -1.28 9.89
N LYS A 269 -30.10 -1.78 9.51
CA LYS A 269 -31.13 -1.01 8.79
C LYS A 269 -30.52 -0.27 7.59
N TRP A 270 -29.62 -0.94 6.88
CA TRP A 270 -28.77 -0.33 5.87
C TRP A 270 -29.60 0.27 4.73
N HIS A 271 -29.23 1.46 4.28
CA HIS A 271 -29.87 2.14 3.16
C HIS A 271 -28.79 2.66 2.20
N GLY A 272 -28.92 2.32 0.91
CA GLY A 272 -27.92 2.60 -0.12
C GLY A 272 -27.07 1.38 -0.50
N VAL A 273 -25.93 1.64 -1.15
CA VAL A 273 -25.02 0.59 -1.64
C VAL A 273 -24.08 0.07 -0.55
N ALA A 274 -23.73 -1.21 -0.62
CA ALA A 274 -22.66 -1.79 0.18
C ALA A 274 -22.03 -2.99 -0.54
N MET A 275 -20.85 -3.39 -0.08
CA MET A 275 -20.27 -4.68 -0.42
C MET A 275 -19.83 -5.38 0.85
N VAL A 276 -20.36 -6.58 1.07
CA VAL A 276 -19.94 -7.48 2.15
C VAL A 276 -18.82 -8.38 1.61
N GLU A 277 -17.62 -8.25 2.17
CA GLU A 277 -16.45 -9.02 1.74
C GLU A 277 -16.25 -10.27 2.58
N PHE A 278 -15.99 -11.39 1.90
CA PHE A 278 -15.72 -12.68 2.49
C PHE A 278 -14.41 -13.26 1.96
N LYS A 279 -13.77 -14.09 2.78
CA LYS A 279 -12.94 -15.19 2.27
C LYS A 279 -13.80 -16.44 2.23
N TYR A 280 -13.79 -17.14 1.11
CA TYR A 280 -14.63 -18.32 0.87
C TYR A 280 -13.80 -19.49 0.36
N ASP A 281 -13.86 -20.63 1.03
CA ASP A 281 -13.27 -21.88 0.56
C ASP A 281 -14.35 -22.71 -0.15
N THR A 282 -14.28 -22.76 -1.48
CA THR A 282 -15.25 -23.54 -2.27
C THR A 282 -15.16 -25.05 -2.09
N ARG A 283 -14.07 -25.59 -1.54
CA ARG A 283 -13.94 -27.03 -1.28
C ARG A 283 -14.73 -27.45 -0.04
N THR A 284 -14.71 -26.63 1.00
CA THR A 284 -15.36 -26.92 2.28
C THR A 284 -16.73 -26.27 2.40
N GLY A 285 -16.98 -25.19 1.64
CA GLY A 285 -18.16 -24.34 1.80
C GLY A 285 -18.05 -23.38 2.99
N GLU A 286 -16.90 -23.35 3.68
CA GLU A 286 -16.68 -22.44 4.79
C GLU A 286 -16.33 -21.03 4.31
N PHE A 287 -16.80 -20.02 5.03
CA PHE A 287 -16.44 -18.63 4.78
C PHE A 287 -16.10 -17.90 6.08
N ARG A 288 -15.47 -16.73 5.93
CA ARG A 288 -15.24 -15.76 7.01
C ARG A 288 -15.54 -14.36 6.49
N LEU A 289 -16.29 -13.58 7.27
CA LEU A 289 -16.51 -12.16 7.01
C LEU A 289 -15.19 -11.41 7.20
N MET A 290 -14.80 -10.62 6.19
CA MET A 290 -13.58 -9.82 6.22
C MET A 290 -13.86 -8.36 6.58
N GLU A 291 -14.85 -7.76 5.93
CA GLU A 291 -15.27 -6.36 6.14
C GLU A 291 -16.59 -6.06 5.43
N ILE A 292 -17.19 -4.91 5.73
CA ILE A 292 -18.32 -4.35 4.98
C ILE A 292 -17.91 -2.98 4.45
N ASN A 293 -17.90 -2.84 3.13
CA ASN A 293 -17.61 -1.59 2.46
C ASN A 293 -18.89 -0.79 2.28
N GLY A 294 -19.05 0.26 3.08
CA GLY A 294 -20.23 1.15 3.06
C GLY A 294 -20.26 2.18 1.91
N ARG A 295 -19.60 1.88 0.78
CA ARG A 295 -19.44 2.77 -0.38
C ARG A 295 -19.19 1.96 -1.66
N PHE A 296 -19.09 2.64 -2.80
CA PHE A 296 -18.73 1.98 -4.06
C PHE A 296 -17.36 1.31 -4.02
N TRP A 297 -17.27 0.12 -4.60
CA TRP A 297 -16.10 -0.75 -4.51
C TRP A 297 -15.27 -0.76 -5.79
N GLY A 298 -14.02 -1.24 -5.68
CA GLY A 298 -13.09 -1.29 -6.81
C GLY A 298 -13.56 -2.20 -7.95
N SER A 299 -14.27 -3.29 -7.64
CA SER A 299 -14.88 -4.18 -8.63
C SER A 299 -16.17 -3.64 -9.26
N LEU A 300 -16.58 -2.39 -9.01
CA LEU A 300 -17.81 -1.81 -9.58
C LEU A 300 -17.89 -1.92 -11.12
N PRO A 301 -16.79 -1.72 -11.90
CA PRO A 301 -16.86 -1.90 -13.35
C PRO A 301 -17.21 -3.32 -13.78
N LEU A 302 -16.86 -4.36 -12.99
CA LEU A 302 -17.31 -5.73 -13.24
C LEU A 302 -18.83 -5.84 -13.11
N ALA A 303 -19.39 -5.30 -12.01
CA ALA A 303 -20.83 -5.33 -11.77
C ALA A 303 -21.60 -4.66 -12.91
N ILE A 304 -21.17 -3.47 -13.32
CA ILE A 304 -21.77 -2.74 -14.45
C ILE A 304 -21.63 -3.54 -15.76
N ALA A 305 -20.44 -4.11 -16.02
CA ALA A 305 -20.23 -4.95 -17.20
C ALA A 305 -21.15 -6.19 -17.18
N ALA A 306 -21.44 -6.77 -16.02
CA ALA A 306 -22.37 -7.88 -15.86
C ALA A 306 -23.86 -7.46 -15.97
N GLY A 307 -24.17 -6.17 -15.95
CA GLY A 307 -25.53 -5.63 -16.00
C GLY A 307 -26.11 -5.20 -14.65
N ALA A 308 -25.33 -5.31 -13.56
CA ALA A 308 -25.68 -4.80 -12.24
C ALA A 308 -25.28 -3.32 -12.11
N ASP A 309 -26.16 -2.43 -12.57
CA ASP A 309 -25.92 -0.98 -12.60
C ASP A 309 -26.23 -0.29 -11.26
N PHE A 310 -25.37 -0.53 -10.26
CA PHE A 310 -25.52 0.05 -8.92
C PHE A 310 -25.58 1.58 -8.86
N PRO A 311 -24.81 2.35 -9.66
CA PRO A 311 -24.92 3.81 -9.65
C PRO A 311 -26.31 4.29 -10.08
N ARG A 312 -26.88 3.68 -11.13
CA ARG A 312 -28.26 3.99 -11.55
C ARG A 312 -29.27 3.58 -10.47
N MET A 313 -29.12 2.40 -9.86
CA MET A 313 -30.00 1.96 -8.77
C MET A 313 -29.92 2.88 -7.54
N LEU A 314 -28.74 3.40 -7.22
CA LEU A 314 -28.55 4.34 -6.11
C LEU A 314 -29.24 5.67 -6.36
N TYR A 315 -29.12 6.21 -7.59
CA TYR A 315 -29.87 7.39 -8.00
C TYR A 315 -31.38 7.18 -7.89
N GLU A 316 -31.89 6.05 -8.40
CA GLU A 316 -33.31 5.70 -8.33
C GLU A 316 -33.81 5.57 -6.88
N LEU A 317 -33.03 4.94 -6.01
CA LEU A 317 -33.38 4.81 -4.60
C LEU A 317 -33.47 6.18 -3.91
N ILE A 318 -32.45 7.02 -4.06
CA ILE A 318 -32.35 8.28 -3.30
C ILE A 318 -33.22 9.38 -3.92
N CYS A 319 -33.19 9.53 -5.25
CA CYS A 319 -33.87 10.64 -5.93
C CYS A 319 -35.31 10.30 -6.35
N GLU A 320 -35.58 9.04 -6.71
CA GLU A 320 -36.91 8.60 -7.18
C GLU A 320 -37.70 7.81 -6.10
N GLY A 321 -37.04 7.42 -5.00
CA GLY A 321 -37.67 6.69 -3.88
C GLY A 321 -37.98 5.22 -4.18
N ARG A 322 -37.56 4.70 -5.34
CA ARG A 322 -37.81 3.30 -5.75
C ARG A 322 -36.79 2.84 -6.76
N ILE A 323 -36.37 1.58 -6.66
CA ILE A 323 -35.48 0.95 -7.66
C ILE A 323 -36.35 0.25 -8.71
N ALA A 324 -36.11 0.55 -10.00
CA ALA A 324 -36.81 -0.12 -11.09
C ALA A 324 -36.45 -1.62 -11.16
N PRO A 325 -37.41 -2.52 -11.47
CA PRO A 325 -37.12 -3.93 -11.69
C PRO A 325 -36.08 -4.12 -12.80
N ARG A 326 -35.15 -5.06 -12.59
CA ARG A 326 -34.05 -5.36 -13.50
C ARG A 326 -33.82 -6.87 -13.58
N PRO A 327 -33.31 -7.38 -14.72
CA PRO A 327 -32.90 -8.78 -14.80
C PRO A 327 -31.71 -9.05 -13.87
N PRO A 328 -31.50 -10.31 -13.46
CA PRO A 328 -30.28 -10.72 -12.76
C PRO A 328 -29.02 -10.38 -13.57
N ALA A 329 -27.91 -10.17 -12.87
CA ALA A 329 -26.61 -9.94 -13.50
C ALA A 329 -26.15 -11.20 -14.25
N ARG A 330 -25.39 -10.99 -15.33
CA ARG A 330 -24.79 -12.07 -16.11
C ARG A 330 -23.62 -12.70 -15.35
N GLU A 331 -23.53 -14.02 -15.39
CA GLU A 331 -22.42 -14.78 -14.81
C GLU A 331 -21.25 -14.92 -15.78
N ASN A 332 -20.07 -15.28 -15.26
CA ASN A 332 -18.84 -15.51 -16.02
C ASN A 332 -18.35 -14.31 -16.86
N VAL A 333 -18.79 -13.10 -16.53
CA VAL A 333 -18.20 -11.86 -17.03
C VAL A 333 -16.89 -11.63 -16.30
N VAL A 334 -15.83 -11.33 -17.06
CA VAL A 334 -14.49 -11.11 -16.52
C VAL A 334 -14.10 -9.66 -16.72
N CYS A 335 -13.51 -9.04 -15.70
CA CYS A 335 -13.06 -7.65 -15.77
C CYS A 335 -11.65 -7.51 -15.18
N ARG A 336 -10.80 -6.71 -15.83
CA ARG A 336 -9.38 -6.51 -15.49
C ARG A 336 -9.06 -5.05 -15.17
N GLN A 337 -8.24 -4.84 -14.12
CA GLN A 337 -7.61 -3.57 -13.81
C GLN A 337 -6.19 -3.59 -14.36
N LEU A 338 -6.01 -3.10 -15.58
CA LEU A 338 -4.78 -3.32 -16.33
C LEU A 338 -3.51 -2.88 -15.58
N ALA A 339 -3.52 -1.70 -14.94
CA ALA A 339 -2.38 -1.21 -14.16
C ALA A 339 -1.99 -2.16 -13.03
N ARG A 340 -2.97 -2.58 -12.21
CA ARG A 340 -2.73 -3.54 -11.12
C ARG A 340 -2.36 -4.92 -11.62
N ASP A 341 -2.82 -5.28 -12.80
CA ASP A 341 -2.56 -6.61 -13.35
C ASP A 341 -1.13 -6.75 -13.88
N VAL A 342 -0.56 -5.65 -14.39
CA VAL A 342 0.89 -5.55 -14.64
C VAL A 342 1.67 -5.71 -13.32
N ASP A 343 1.22 -5.08 -12.24
CA ASP A 343 1.84 -5.27 -10.92
C ASP A 343 1.74 -6.73 -10.44
N TRP A 344 0.56 -7.35 -10.60
CA TRP A 344 0.35 -8.77 -10.27
C TRP A 344 1.33 -9.68 -11.03
N LEU A 345 1.44 -9.51 -12.35
CA LEU A 345 2.37 -10.26 -13.21
C LEU A 345 3.80 -10.12 -12.69
N GLU A 346 4.20 -8.92 -12.30
CA GLU A 346 5.53 -8.72 -11.76
C GLU A 346 5.74 -9.43 -10.41
N HIS A 347 4.79 -9.32 -9.48
CA HIS A 347 4.87 -10.03 -8.20
C HIS A 347 4.97 -11.55 -8.40
N VAL A 348 4.24 -12.10 -9.38
CA VAL A 348 4.33 -13.51 -9.77
C VAL A 348 5.72 -13.84 -10.33
N LEU A 349 6.22 -13.06 -11.28
CA LEU A 349 7.54 -13.30 -11.91
C LEU A 349 8.69 -13.21 -10.91
N ARG A 350 8.59 -12.31 -9.92
CA ARG A 350 9.57 -12.16 -8.85
C ARG A 350 9.40 -13.18 -7.72
N ARG A 351 8.35 -14.02 -7.77
CA ARG A 351 7.94 -14.92 -6.68
C ARG A 351 7.82 -14.20 -5.34
N ASN A 352 7.29 -12.97 -5.38
CA ASN A 352 7.21 -12.06 -4.24
C ASN A 352 6.00 -12.40 -3.34
N ALA A 353 5.94 -13.66 -2.91
CA ALA A 353 4.98 -14.20 -1.96
C ALA A 353 5.53 -15.49 -1.34
N PRO A 354 5.29 -15.73 -0.04
CA PRO A 354 5.61 -16.99 0.60
C PRO A 354 4.87 -18.15 -0.08
N ALA A 355 5.60 -19.19 -0.49
CA ALA A 355 5.03 -20.35 -1.17
C ALA A 355 4.01 -21.12 -0.31
N SER A 356 4.04 -20.94 1.01
CA SER A 356 3.08 -21.52 1.95
C SER A 356 1.69 -20.87 1.88
N LEU A 357 1.60 -19.61 1.44
CA LEU A 357 0.35 -18.84 1.41
C LEU A 357 -0.31 -18.83 0.04
N VAL A 358 0.49 -18.76 -1.01
CA VAL A 358 0.01 -18.52 -2.38
C VAL A 358 0.47 -19.62 -3.30
N ARG A 359 -0.47 -20.22 -4.02
CA ARG A 359 -0.12 -21.08 -5.16
C ARG A 359 0.23 -20.18 -6.34
N LEU A 360 1.53 -19.98 -6.56
CA LEU A 360 2.00 -19.22 -7.72
C LEU A 360 1.65 -19.97 -9.02
N PRO A 361 1.15 -19.26 -10.05
CA PRO A 361 0.84 -19.86 -11.35
C PRO A 361 2.12 -20.33 -12.05
N SER A 362 1.98 -21.32 -12.94
CA SER A 362 3.11 -21.73 -13.79
C SER A 362 3.37 -20.68 -14.88
N TRP A 363 4.55 -20.70 -15.50
CA TRP A 363 4.85 -19.80 -16.62
C TRP A 363 3.89 -19.98 -17.80
N LYS A 364 3.38 -21.21 -18.02
CA LYS A 364 2.36 -21.49 -19.05
C LYS A 364 1.04 -20.81 -18.72
N ASP A 365 0.64 -20.84 -17.45
CA ASP A 365 -0.57 -20.16 -16.98
C ASP A 365 -0.46 -18.64 -17.13
N VAL A 366 0.72 -18.09 -16.80
CA VAL A 366 1.02 -16.65 -16.97
C VAL A 366 0.93 -16.23 -18.44
N LEU A 367 1.52 -16.99 -19.36
CA LEU A 367 1.44 -16.69 -20.79
C LEU A 367 0.00 -16.79 -21.31
N ARG A 368 -0.74 -17.82 -20.89
CA ARG A 368 -2.15 -17.99 -21.26
C ARG A 368 -2.99 -16.83 -20.76
N ASP A 369 -2.86 -16.43 -19.49
CA ASP A 369 -3.63 -15.31 -18.95
C ASP A 369 -3.24 -13.97 -19.61
N SER A 370 -1.95 -13.76 -19.87
CA SER A 370 -1.48 -12.56 -20.58
C SER A 370 -2.09 -12.45 -21.98
N ALA A 371 -2.29 -13.57 -22.68
CA ALA A 371 -2.98 -13.59 -23.97
C ALA A 371 -4.49 -13.24 -23.85
N LEU A 372 -5.12 -13.54 -22.71
CA LEU A 372 -6.53 -13.20 -22.47
C LEU A 372 -6.77 -11.69 -22.33
N VAL A 373 -5.74 -10.87 -22.14
CA VAL A 373 -5.86 -9.40 -22.22
C VAL A 373 -6.41 -8.95 -23.58
N PHE A 374 -6.15 -9.68 -24.66
CA PHE A 374 -6.68 -9.37 -25.99
C PHE A 374 -8.03 -10.03 -26.28
N SER A 375 -8.59 -10.75 -25.31
CA SER A 375 -9.89 -11.42 -25.46
C SER A 375 -11.01 -10.39 -25.49
N PRO A 376 -11.93 -10.44 -26.48
CA PRO A 376 -13.11 -9.58 -26.50
C PRO A 376 -14.10 -9.89 -25.36
N ARG A 377 -13.89 -10.99 -24.62
CA ARG A 377 -14.70 -11.37 -23.45
C ARG A 377 -14.27 -10.65 -22.17
N HIS A 378 -13.10 -10.01 -22.17
CA HIS A 378 -12.60 -9.29 -21.00
C HIS A 378 -13.03 -7.83 -21.07
N HIS A 379 -13.61 -7.36 -19.97
CA HIS A 379 -13.87 -5.95 -19.73
C HIS A 379 -12.68 -5.34 -18.96
N PHE A 380 -12.61 -4.00 -18.96
CA PHE A 380 -11.57 -3.26 -18.27
C PHE A 380 -12.17 -2.13 -17.44
N ASP A 381 -11.54 -1.81 -16.31
CA ASP A 381 -12.03 -0.73 -15.44
C ASP A 381 -11.99 0.63 -16.11
N VAL A 382 -10.92 0.89 -16.86
CA VAL A 382 -10.65 2.22 -17.44
C VAL A 382 -10.76 2.21 -18.96
N GLN A 383 -10.22 1.20 -19.64
CA GLN A 383 -10.21 1.14 -21.09
C GLN A 383 -11.60 0.82 -21.65
N SER A 384 -12.17 1.74 -22.42
CA SER A 384 -13.49 1.57 -23.05
C SER A 384 -13.53 2.21 -24.42
N LEU A 385 -14.01 1.49 -25.44
CA LEU A 385 -14.21 2.04 -26.78
C LEU A 385 -15.29 3.14 -26.81
N ARG A 386 -16.27 3.06 -25.90
CA ARG A 386 -17.35 4.05 -25.78
C ARG A 386 -16.90 5.32 -25.06
N ASP A 387 -15.74 5.30 -24.39
CA ASP A 387 -15.16 6.44 -23.70
C ASP A 387 -13.62 6.31 -23.66
N PRO A 388 -12.93 6.55 -24.79
CA PRO A 388 -11.55 6.13 -25.00
C PRO A 388 -10.50 7.02 -24.32
N LYS A 389 -10.80 8.30 -24.09
CA LYS A 389 -9.84 9.29 -23.55
C LYS A 389 -9.26 8.88 -22.18
N PRO A 390 -10.06 8.47 -21.17
CA PRO A 390 -9.51 7.94 -19.92
C PRO A 390 -8.61 6.72 -20.14
N GLY A 391 -9.00 5.81 -21.03
CA GLY A 391 -8.22 4.60 -21.35
C GLY A 391 -6.84 4.91 -21.91
N LEU A 392 -6.72 5.90 -22.82
CA LEU A 392 -5.45 6.33 -23.39
C LEU A 392 -4.53 6.98 -22.34
N ILE A 393 -5.10 7.81 -21.46
CA ILE A 393 -4.34 8.44 -20.36
C ILE A 393 -3.81 7.37 -19.41
N ASP A 394 -4.65 6.41 -19.02
CA ASP A 394 -4.26 5.31 -18.14
C ASP A 394 -3.15 4.43 -18.75
N LEU A 395 -3.28 4.08 -20.04
CA LEU A 395 -2.23 3.36 -20.77
C LEU A 395 -0.90 4.14 -20.80
N GLY A 396 -0.96 5.45 -21.04
CA GLY A 396 0.23 6.32 -20.98
C GLY A 396 0.86 6.34 -19.58
N ARG A 397 0.05 6.38 -18.51
CA ARG A 397 0.53 6.30 -17.12
C ARG A 397 1.19 4.96 -16.83
N ILE A 398 0.60 3.84 -17.28
CA ILE A 398 1.17 2.49 -17.15
C ILE A 398 2.51 2.41 -17.88
N VAL A 399 2.59 2.84 -19.14
CA VAL A 399 3.85 2.79 -19.91
C VAL A 399 4.92 3.64 -19.24
N ASN A 400 4.60 4.88 -18.86
CA ASN A 400 5.56 5.77 -18.21
C ASN A 400 6.08 5.22 -16.87
N SER A 401 5.21 4.58 -16.07
CA SER A 401 5.63 3.96 -14.80
C SER A 401 6.59 2.80 -15.03
N GLN A 402 6.32 1.93 -16.03
CA GLN A 402 7.19 0.82 -16.39
C GLN A 402 8.52 1.30 -16.98
N VAL A 403 8.50 2.30 -17.87
CA VAL A 403 9.72 2.89 -18.43
C VAL A 403 10.57 3.49 -17.32
N LYS A 404 10.00 4.34 -16.46
CA LYS A 404 10.71 4.96 -15.34
C LYS A 404 11.36 3.89 -14.46
N ARG A 405 10.60 2.84 -14.11
CA ARG A 405 11.09 1.72 -13.31
C ARG A 405 12.27 1.00 -13.94
N VAL A 406 12.19 0.66 -15.23
CA VAL A 406 13.29 0.00 -15.95
C VAL A 406 14.50 0.93 -16.03
N THR A 407 14.30 2.22 -16.32
CA THR A 407 15.39 3.18 -16.36
C THR A 407 16.07 3.36 -15.01
N ASP A 408 15.31 3.35 -13.90
CA ASP A 408 15.84 3.45 -12.55
C ASP A 408 16.64 2.19 -12.17
N LEU A 409 16.16 1.00 -12.54
CA LEU A 409 16.88 -0.26 -12.34
C LEU A 409 18.19 -0.31 -13.14
N LEU A 410 18.16 0.09 -14.42
CA LEU A 410 19.35 0.13 -15.28
C LEU A 410 20.35 1.18 -14.78
N ARG A 411 19.86 2.36 -14.40
CA ARG A 411 20.67 3.44 -13.80
C ARG A 411 21.34 2.95 -12.51
N ARG A 412 20.60 2.29 -11.62
CA ARG A 412 21.16 1.73 -10.38
C ARG A 412 22.23 0.67 -10.67
N ARG A 413 21.98 -0.26 -11.59
CA ARG A 413 22.98 -1.25 -12.01
C ARG A 413 24.25 -0.59 -12.57
N TRP A 414 24.09 0.43 -13.39
CA TRP A 414 25.23 1.18 -13.94
C TRP A 414 26.01 1.93 -12.85
N GLN A 415 25.31 2.59 -11.92
CA GLN A 415 25.93 3.25 -10.77
C GLN A 415 26.75 2.26 -9.93
N LEU A 416 26.18 1.10 -9.58
CA LEU A 416 26.89 0.05 -8.83
C LEU A 416 28.16 -0.40 -9.55
N ARG A 417 28.09 -0.69 -10.85
CA ARG A 417 29.26 -1.08 -11.65
C ARG A 417 30.32 0.02 -11.70
N ARG A 418 29.91 1.27 -11.90
CA ARG A 418 30.80 2.43 -11.94
C ARG A 418 31.50 2.64 -10.60
N HIS A 419 30.77 2.53 -9.48
CA HIS A 419 31.36 2.63 -8.14
C HIS A 419 32.32 1.48 -7.84
N GLY A 420 31.98 0.24 -8.21
CA GLY A 420 32.90 -0.90 -8.09
C GLY A 420 34.18 -0.73 -8.92
N GLN A 421 34.05 -0.25 -10.17
CA GLN A 421 35.21 0.03 -11.02
C GLN A 421 36.07 1.16 -10.45
N ARG A 422 35.48 2.28 -10.01
CA ARG A 422 36.20 3.39 -9.38
C ARG A 422 36.91 2.95 -8.09
N ALA A 423 36.26 2.15 -7.26
CA ALA A 423 36.83 1.59 -6.04
C ALA A 423 38.06 0.72 -6.35
N ARG A 424 37.95 -0.24 -7.28
CA ARG A 424 39.08 -1.06 -7.74
C ARG A 424 40.23 -0.23 -8.32
N GLN A 425 39.91 0.84 -9.06
CA GLN A 425 40.91 1.71 -9.63
C GLN A 425 41.59 2.61 -8.59
N ALA A 426 40.94 2.96 -7.49
CA ALA A 426 41.48 3.81 -6.45
C ALA A 426 42.24 3.02 -5.37
N CYS A 427 41.80 1.79 -5.09
CA CYS A 427 42.41 0.89 -4.13
C CYS A 427 43.91 0.70 -4.41
N GLY A 428 44.76 0.92 -3.41
CA GLY A 428 46.21 0.77 -3.50
C GLY A 428 46.97 1.85 -4.28
N LYS A 429 46.32 2.90 -4.79
CA LYS A 429 47.01 3.92 -5.63
C LYS A 429 47.47 5.19 -4.91
N ARG A 430 47.05 5.41 -3.66
CA ARG A 430 47.34 6.64 -2.92
C ARG A 430 47.72 6.31 -1.48
N PRO A 431 48.67 7.04 -0.87
CA PRO A 431 48.90 6.96 0.56
C PRO A 431 47.65 7.49 1.28
N ILE A 432 47.10 6.68 2.18
CA ILE A 432 45.89 7.01 2.93
C ILE A 432 46.30 7.24 4.38
N LYS A 433 46.14 8.47 4.89
CA LYS A 433 46.44 8.80 6.28
C LYS A 433 45.18 8.86 7.13
N THR A 434 44.04 9.23 6.56
CA THR A 434 42.76 9.30 7.28
C THR A 434 41.64 8.58 6.54
N VAL A 435 41.03 7.58 7.19
CA VAL A 435 39.88 6.82 6.67
C VAL A 435 38.63 7.13 7.47
N LEU A 436 37.53 7.43 6.79
CA LEU A 436 36.20 7.55 7.37
C LEU A 436 35.29 6.41 6.89
N PHE A 437 34.88 5.54 7.81
CA PHE A 437 33.84 4.54 7.56
C PHE A 437 32.45 5.16 7.78
N LEU A 438 31.52 4.93 6.85
CA LEU A 438 30.21 5.59 6.84
C LEU A 438 29.06 4.59 6.60
N CYS A 439 28.09 4.55 7.51
CA CYS A 439 26.81 3.87 7.31
C CYS A 439 25.64 4.72 7.86
N TYR A 440 24.41 4.21 7.89
CA TYR A 440 23.28 4.98 8.44
C TYR A 440 23.39 5.16 9.96
N GLY A 441 23.41 4.05 10.70
CA GLY A 441 23.31 4.07 12.17
C GLY A 441 24.61 4.22 12.93
N ASN A 442 25.77 3.91 12.34
CA ASN A 442 27.06 3.87 13.06
C ASN A 442 27.09 2.96 14.32
N ILE A 443 26.29 1.89 14.32
CA ILE A 443 26.20 0.91 15.42
C ILE A 443 26.47 -0.54 14.96
N ASN A 444 26.56 -0.76 13.64
CA ASN A 444 26.73 -2.06 12.99
C ASN A 444 27.95 -2.03 12.05
N ARG A 445 27.69 -1.80 10.76
CA ARG A 445 28.64 -1.96 9.64
C ARG A 445 29.91 -1.09 9.75
N SER A 446 29.76 0.22 9.94
CA SER A 446 30.92 1.13 10.02
C SER A 446 31.64 1.06 11.37
N ALA A 447 30.94 0.64 12.42
CA ALA A 447 31.52 0.38 13.74
C ALA A 447 32.47 -0.82 13.65
N LEU A 448 31.95 -1.93 13.12
CA LEU A 448 32.74 -3.14 12.84
C LEU A 448 33.93 -2.84 11.93
N ALA A 449 33.72 -2.11 10.83
CA ALA A 449 34.79 -1.77 9.89
C ALA A 449 35.93 -0.99 10.56
N HIS A 450 35.59 -0.04 11.43
CA HIS A 450 36.56 0.73 12.20
C HIS A 450 37.30 -0.14 13.21
N ALA A 451 36.57 -0.90 14.03
CA ALA A 451 37.18 -1.72 15.08
C ALA A 451 38.13 -2.77 14.49
N TYR A 452 37.74 -3.41 13.39
CA TYR A 452 38.58 -4.35 12.67
C TYR A 452 39.82 -3.68 12.05
N ALA A 453 39.63 -2.53 11.39
CA ALA A 453 40.75 -1.76 10.82
C ALA A 453 41.75 -1.31 11.91
N ALA A 454 41.26 -0.93 13.09
CA ALA A 454 42.10 -0.49 14.21
C ALA A 454 42.94 -1.62 14.81
N GLN A 455 42.48 -2.88 14.74
CA GLN A 455 43.27 -4.04 15.13
C GLN A 455 44.36 -4.38 14.11
N ARG A 456 44.13 -4.08 12.82
CA ARG A 456 45.03 -4.42 11.71
C ARG A 456 46.09 -3.34 11.42
N LEU A 457 45.75 -2.08 11.61
CA LEU A 457 46.61 -0.95 11.30
C LEU A 457 47.30 -0.37 12.53
N GLY A 458 48.56 0.02 12.38
CA GLY A 458 49.31 0.77 13.39
C GLY A 458 48.84 2.23 13.53
N ARG A 459 49.54 3.02 14.38
CA ARG A 459 49.20 4.42 14.68
C ARG A 459 49.36 5.40 13.49
N ASP A 460 49.82 4.93 12.35
CA ASP A 460 50.14 5.74 11.17
C ASP A 460 48.90 6.14 10.34
N VAL A 461 47.76 5.46 10.56
CA VAL A 461 46.49 5.78 9.88
C VAL A 461 45.44 6.19 10.90
N LYS A 462 44.92 7.40 10.77
CA LYS A 462 43.80 7.91 11.56
C LYS A 462 42.50 7.29 11.06
N LEU A 463 41.84 6.51 11.92
CA LEU A 463 40.56 5.89 11.62
C LEU A 463 39.42 6.71 12.22
N MET A 464 38.37 6.91 11.43
CA MET A 464 37.15 7.63 11.81
C MET A 464 35.95 6.78 11.41
N SER A 465 34.84 6.93 12.13
CA SER A 465 33.60 6.22 11.85
C SER A 465 32.42 7.09 12.23
N ALA A 466 31.43 7.18 11.34
CA ALA A 466 30.24 8.00 11.56
C ALA A 466 29.01 7.44 10.83
N GLY A 467 27.86 8.06 11.06
CA GLY A 467 26.62 7.79 10.34
C GLY A 467 25.66 8.96 10.24
N PHE A 468 24.51 8.74 9.63
CA PHE A 468 23.51 9.77 9.32
C PHE A 468 22.38 9.91 10.34
N HIS A 469 22.31 9.03 11.32
CA HIS A 469 21.34 9.11 12.40
C HIS A 469 21.55 10.40 13.22
N ALA A 470 20.48 11.13 13.55
CA ALA A 470 20.60 12.42 14.22
C ALA A 470 21.23 12.29 15.62
N GLN A 471 20.81 11.29 16.38
CA GLN A 471 21.33 11.01 17.72
C GLN A 471 22.63 10.19 17.65
N GLY A 472 23.71 10.74 18.20
CA GLY A 472 24.97 10.04 18.49
C GLY A 472 24.94 9.31 19.84
N ASP A 473 26.10 8.81 20.27
CA ASP A 473 26.35 8.11 21.54
C ASP A 473 25.51 6.85 21.81
N ARG A 474 24.80 6.35 20.80
CA ARG A 474 24.12 5.05 20.88
C ARG A 474 25.16 3.92 20.90
N PRO A 475 24.95 2.87 21.73
CA PRO A 475 25.81 1.70 21.76
C PRO A 475 25.77 0.94 20.44
N ALA A 476 26.78 0.08 20.20
CA ALA A 476 26.68 -0.90 19.13
C ALA A 476 25.46 -1.81 19.33
N ASP A 477 24.93 -2.32 18.22
CA ASP A 477 23.84 -3.29 18.24
C ASP A 477 24.29 -4.57 18.97
N PRO A 478 23.55 -5.07 19.97
CA PRO A 478 23.96 -6.24 20.75
C PRO A 478 24.25 -7.48 19.91
N VAL A 479 23.48 -7.72 18.84
CA VAL A 479 23.68 -8.87 17.95
C VAL A 479 24.98 -8.72 17.17
N MET A 480 25.33 -7.49 16.77
CA MET A 480 26.61 -7.24 16.13
C MET A 480 27.78 -7.30 17.11
N VAL A 481 27.60 -6.88 18.37
CA VAL A 481 28.62 -7.04 19.41
C VAL A 481 28.98 -8.53 19.57
N GLU A 482 27.97 -9.39 19.69
CA GLU A 482 28.19 -10.85 19.79
C GLU A 482 28.81 -11.43 18.51
N THR A 483 28.28 -11.04 17.34
CA THR A 483 28.78 -11.51 16.03
C THR A 483 30.23 -11.09 15.79
N ALA A 484 30.60 -9.87 16.20
CA ALA A 484 31.96 -9.35 16.08
C ALA A 484 32.91 -10.02 17.09
N ALA A 485 32.46 -10.24 18.32
CA ALA A 485 33.23 -10.92 19.36
C ALA A 485 33.60 -12.36 18.95
N ALA A 486 32.70 -13.07 18.27
CA ALA A 486 32.97 -14.39 17.70
C ALA A 486 34.07 -14.39 16.62
N GLN A 487 34.41 -13.23 16.05
CA GLN A 487 35.52 -13.01 15.12
C GLN A 487 36.73 -12.35 15.80
N GLY A 488 36.73 -12.20 17.13
CA GLY A 488 37.80 -11.56 17.89
C GLY A 488 37.77 -10.02 17.87
N ILE A 489 36.66 -9.40 17.50
CA ILE A 489 36.52 -7.95 17.39
C ILE A 489 35.62 -7.42 18.51
N ASP A 490 36.15 -6.55 19.38
CA ASP A 490 35.40 -5.95 20.48
C ASP A 490 34.66 -4.67 20.05
N LEU A 491 33.33 -4.68 20.24
CA LEU A 491 32.44 -3.54 20.02
C LEU A 491 31.69 -3.11 21.28
N SER A 492 31.94 -3.73 22.44
CA SER A 492 31.17 -3.54 23.68
C SER A 492 31.21 -2.09 24.19
N GLY A 493 32.32 -1.38 23.99
CA GLY A 493 32.50 0.03 24.35
C GLY A 493 32.14 1.02 23.24
N TRP A 494 31.60 0.57 22.11
CA TRP A 494 31.37 1.42 20.94
C TRP A 494 30.30 2.50 21.20
N LYS A 495 30.57 3.73 20.74
CA LYS A 495 29.61 4.83 20.74
C LYS A 495 29.49 5.44 19.36
N SER A 496 28.27 5.48 18.85
CA SER A 496 27.99 6.02 17.52
C SER A 496 28.25 7.52 17.42
N LYS A 497 28.61 7.99 16.23
CA LYS A 497 28.80 9.41 15.92
C LYS A 497 28.01 9.80 14.68
N SER A 498 27.48 11.02 14.68
CA SER A 498 26.86 11.63 13.51
C SER A 498 27.95 12.22 12.61
N VAL A 499 27.81 12.05 11.29
CA VAL A 499 28.75 12.59 10.31
C VAL A 499 28.64 14.11 10.27
N ASP A 500 29.79 14.79 10.27
CA ASP A 500 29.89 16.24 10.18
C ASP A 500 30.88 16.69 9.10
N ALA A 501 30.89 17.99 8.81
CA ALA A 501 31.75 18.59 7.78
C ALA A 501 33.24 18.38 8.07
N THR A 502 33.65 18.41 9.34
CA THR A 502 35.05 18.26 9.77
C THR A 502 35.55 16.85 9.50
N MET A 503 34.73 15.83 9.78
CA MET A 503 35.04 14.43 9.48
C MET A 503 35.22 14.21 7.99
N VAL A 504 34.32 14.77 7.17
CA VAL A 504 34.37 14.61 5.72
C VAL A 504 35.54 15.38 5.11
N ALA A 505 35.83 16.59 5.58
CA ALA A 505 36.95 17.39 5.10
C ALA A 505 38.30 16.73 5.40
N SER A 506 38.47 16.22 6.62
CA SER A 506 39.74 15.62 7.09
C SER A 506 40.04 14.21 6.57
N ALA A 507 39.04 13.48 6.06
CA ALA A 507 39.25 12.15 5.50
C ALA A 507 39.98 12.22 4.14
N ASP A 508 40.97 11.35 3.93
CA ASP A 508 41.58 11.10 2.61
C ASP A 508 40.77 10.07 1.81
N LEU A 509 40.08 9.19 2.54
CA LEU A 509 39.25 8.11 2.01
C LEU A 509 37.96 7.99 2.82
N VAL A 510 36.82 7.98 2.13
CA VAL A 510 35.50 7.72 2.71
C VAL A 510 34.96 6.40 2.16
N LEU A 511 34.66 5.45 3.04
CA LEU A 511 34.16 4.11 2.70
C LEU A 511 32.73 3.94 3.21
N ALA A 512 31.78 3.98 2.27
CA ALA A 512 30.35 3.87 2.52
C ALA A 512 29.82 2.44 2.29
N MET A 513 28.71 2.08 2.92
CA MET A 513 28.16 0.72 2.80
C MET A 513 27.21 0.51 1.61
N GLU A 514 26.54 1.58 1.16
CA GLU A 514 25.45 1.52 0.16
C GLU A 514 25.42 2.83 -0.64
N LEU A 515 24.88 2.81 -1.86
CA LEU A 515 24.74 4.00 -2.72
C LEU A 515 23.96 5.14 -2.06
N PRO A 516 22.84 4.91 -1.34
CA PRO A 516 22.13 5.99 -0.65
C PRO A 516 23.00 6.76 0.35
N HIS A 517 24.01 6.11 0.95
CA HIS A 517 24.96 6.79 1.82
C HIS A 517 25.86 7.75 1.02
N ILE A 518 26.34 7.33 -0.14
CA ILE A 518 27.14 8.17 -1.04
C ILE A 518 26.29 9.33 -1.56
N ASP A 519 25.09 9.05 -2.08
CA ASP A 519 24.19 10.08 -2.62
C ASP A 519 23.85 11.13 -1.56
N ARG A 520 23.56 10.70 -0.32
CA ARG A 520 23.29 11.60 0.80
C ARG A 520 24.53 12.41 1.19
N LEU A 521 25.70 11.77 1.25
CA LEU A 521 26.95 12.46 1.56
C LEU A 521 27.26 13.54 0.51
N LEU A 522 27.19 13.20 -0.78
CA LEU A 522 27.57 14.10 -1.87
C LEU A 522 26.56 15.22 -2.10
N LYS A 523 25.29 15.02 -1.71
CA LYS A 523 24.30 16.11 -1.69
C LYS A 523 24.68 17.20 -0.68
N GLN A 524 25.31 16.82 0.44
CA GLN A 524 25.71 17.75 1.50
C GLN A 524 27.17 18.23 1.35
N TYR A 525 28.05 17.38 0.82
CA TYR A 525 29.49 17.61 0.67
C TYR A 525 29.96 17.20 -0.74
N PRO A 526 29.67 17.99 -1.79
CA PRO A 526 29.98 17.64 -3.17
C PRO A 526 31.47 17.37 -3.43
N ASP A 527 32.36 18.10 -2.74
CA ASP A 527 33.81 18.01 -2.91
C ASP A 527 34.41 16.67 -2.43
N ALA A 528 33.64 15.85 -1.71
CA ALA A 528 34.07 14.52 -1.28
C ALA A 528 33.99 13.46 -2.39
N ALA A 529 33.47 13.79 -3.59
CA ALA A 529 33.17 12.84 -4.66
C ALA A 529 34.36 12.00 -5.13
N ASP A 530 35.58 12.54 -5.09
CA ASP A 530 36.79 11.85 -5.56
C ASP A 530 37.41 10.92 -4.53
N LYS A 531 37.03 11.09 -3.26
CA LYS A 531 37.51 10.29 -2.13
C LYS A 531 36.47 9.36 -1.54
N THR A 532 35.27 9.29 -2.11
CA THR A 532 34.17 8.47 -1.59
C THR A 532 33.92 7.22 -2.44
N PHE A 533 33.95 6.06 -1.80
CA PHE A 533 33.77 4.76 -2.44
C PHE A 533 32.87 3.84 -1.62
N LEU A 534 32.31 2.82 -2.28
CA LEU A 534 31.68 1.71 -1.57
C LEU A 534 32.76 0.81 -0.97
N LEU A 535 32.62 0.46 0.31
CA LEU A 535 33.58 -0.38 1.04
C LEU A 535 33.82 -1.70 0.30
N ARG A 536 32.75 -2.38 -0.11
CA ARG A 536 32.82 -3.64 -0.85
C ARG A 536 33.09 -3.46 -2.36
N GLY A 537 33.18 -2.23 -2.84
CA GLY A 537 33.42 -1.92 -4.25
C GLY A 537 34.76 -2.45 -4.77
N ALA A 538 35.79 -2.50 -3.92
CA ALA A 538 37.12 -3.00 -4.29
C ALA A 538 37.20 -4.54 -4.30
N SER A 539 36.43 -5.22 -3.43
CA SER A 539 36.49 -6.68 -3.23
C SER A 539 35.46 -7.47 -4.06
N ALA A 540 34.34 -6.87 -4.45
CA ALA A 540 33.27 -7.58 -5.14
C ALA A 540 33.22 -7.35 -6.67
N ILE A 541 32.80 -8.37 -7.42
CA ILE A 541 32.64 -8.33 -8.88
C ILE A 541 31.18 -8.00 -9.24
N GLY A 542 30.98 -7.26 -10.34
CA GLY A 542 29.65 -6.96 -10.86
C GLY A 542 28.88 -5.94 -10.02
N ASN A 543 27.66 -6.28 -9.61
CA ASN A 543 26.74 -5.38 -8.91
C ASN A 543 26.69 -5.63 -7.39
N ASP A 544 27.40 -6.64 -6.89
CA ASP A 544 27.34 -7.06 -5.48
C ASP A 544 28.30 -6.25 -4.59
N VAL A 545 28.28 -4.93 -4.77
CA VAL A 545 29.25 -3.99 -4.18
C VAL A 545 28.70 -3.23 -2.96
N GLU A 546 27.45 -3.50 -2.57
CA GLU A 546 26.82 -2.96 -1.36
C GLU A 546 26.90 -3.96 -0.19
N ILE A 547 26.83 -3.44 1.03
CA ILE A 547 26.69 -4.21 2.26
C ILE A 547 25.35 -3.81 2.89
N ILE A 548 24.38 -4.72 2.86
CA ILE A 548 23.01 -4.49 3.35
C ILE A 548 23.00 -4.12 4.84
N ASP A 549 22.01 -3.33 5.28
CA ASP A 549 21.83 -3.03 6.70
C ASP A 549 21.34 -4.25 7.47
N PRO A 550 22.10 -4.79 8.45
CA PRO A 550 21.66 -5.94 9.23
C PRO A 550 20.60 -5.59 10.28
N TYR A 551 20.36 -4.31 10.58
CA TYR A 551 19.56 -3.92 11.74
C TYR A 551 18.15 -4.57 11.77
N GLY A 552 17.88 -5.34 12.82
CA GLY A 552 16.62 -6.05 13.01
C GLY A 552 16.37 -7.17 11.98
N LEU A 553 17.43 -7.69 11.35
CA LEU A 553 17.42 -8.90 10.51
C LEU A 553 17.95 -10.11 11.30
N SER A 554 17.89 -11.30 10.71
CA SER A 554 18.30 -12.53 11.39
C SER A 554 19.82 -12.56 11.69
N PRO A 555 20.26 -13.31 12.72
CA PRO A 555 21.68 -13.48 13.04
C PRO A 555 22.55 -13.92 11.85
N ASP A 556 22.03 -14.75 10.94
CA ASP A 556 22.73 -15.18 9.72
C ASP A 556 23.10 -14.00 8.79
N ILE A 557 22.23 -12.97 8.75
CA ILE A 557 22.50 -11.74 8.00
C ILE A 557 23.61 -10.94 8.69
N TYR A 558 23.61 -10.84 10.02
CA TYR A 558 24.70 -10.20 10.78
C TYR A 558 26.03 -10.89 10.50
N GLN A 559 26.09 -12.22 10.52
CA GLN A 559 27.29 -12.99 10.20
C GLN A 559 27.77 -12.75 8.76
N THR A 560 26.83 -12.71 7.81
CA THR A 560 27.15 -12.43 6.40
C THR A 560 27.72 -11.02 6.21
N VAL A 561 27.08 -10.02 6.82
CA VAL A 561 27.56 -8.63 6.83
C VAL A 561 28.93 -8.55 7.50
N CYS A 562 29.15 -9.25 8.62
CA CYS A 562 30.43 -9.25 9.32
C CYS A 562 31.57 -9.73 8.42
N ARG A 563 31.39 -10.89 7.77
CA ARG A 563 32.37 -11.42 6.79
C ARG A 563 32.62 -10.46 5.63
N GLN A 564 31.57 -9.85 5.08
CA GLN A 564 31.69 -8.90 3.97
C GLN A 564 32.49 -7.66 4.37
N VAL A 565 32.25 -7.11 5.56
CA VAL A 565 32.97 -5.94 6.09
C VAL A 565 34.45 -6.27 6.27
N ILE A 566 34.78 -7.35 6.98
CA ILE A 566 36.16 -7.79 7.26
C ILE A 566 36.94 -7.95 5.94
N CYS A 567 36.43 -8.76 5.01
CA CYS A 567 37.08 -9.01 3.72
C CYS A 567 37.28 -7.73 2.90
N SER A 568 36.32 -6.82 2.94
CA SER A 568 36.40 -5.56 2.20
C SER A 568 37.42 -4.60 2.83
N VAL A 569 37.47 -4.53 4.16
CA VAL A 569 38.49 -3.76 4.89
C VAL A 569 39.89 -4.29 4.57
N ASP A 570 40.09 -5.61 4.60
CA ASP A 570 41.38 -6.22 4.22
C ASP A 570 41.77 -5.88 2.78
N THR A 571 40.81 -5.82 1.85
CA THR A 571 41.09 -5.45 0.46
C THR A 571 41.59 -4.01 0.35
N TRP A 572 40.95 -3.07 1.05
CA TRP A 572 41.36 -1.66 1.03
C TRP A 572 42.69 -1.41 1.75
N LEU A 573 42.94 -2.13 2.85
CA LEU A 573 44.06 -1.87 3.76
C LEU A 573 45.27 -2.81 3.57
N GLY A 574 45.09 -3.97 2.95
CA GLY A 574 46.15 -4.93 2.66
C GLY A 574 47.17 -4.42 1.64
N HIS A 575 46.82 -3.44 0.82
CA HIS A 575 47.73 -2.81 -0.15
C HIS A 575 48.52 -1.63 0.42
N THR A 576 48.16 -1.08 1.58
CA THR A 576 48.86 0.06 2.18
C THR A 576 50.20 -0.30 2.83
N GLN A 577 50.46 -1.58 3.15
CA GLN A 577 51.76 -2.01 3.70
C GLN A 577 52.89 -2.15 2.66
N ALA A 578 52.58 -2.15 1.36
CA ALA A 578 53.59 -2.39 0.31
C ALA A 578 54.41 -1.15 -0.11
N HIS A 579 54.17 0.03 0.49
CA HIS A 579 54.79 1.30 0.05
C HIS A 579 55.69 1.98 1.09
N THR A 580 55.99 1.33 2.22
CA THR A 580 56.83 1.92 3.29
C THR A 580 58.27 1.38 3.33
N GLU A 581 58.66 0.53 2.37
CA GLU A 581 60.05 0.07 2.21
C GLU A 581 60.61 0.54 0.85
N ARG A 582 61.02 1.81 0.77
CA ARG A 582 62.07 2.29 -0.14
C ARG A 582 62.80 3.49 0.44
#